data_AF-A0A9X6AE83-F1
#
_entry.id   AF-A0A9X6AE83-F1
#
_cell.length_a   1.000
_cell.length_b   1.000
_cell.length_c   1.000
_cell.angle_alpha   90.00
_cell.angle_beta   90.00
_cell.angle_gamma   90.00
#
_symmetry.space_group_name_H-M   'P 1'
#
loop_
_entity.id
_entity.type
_entity.pdbx_description
1 polymer ?
#
loop_
_entity_poly.entity_id
_entity_poly.type
_entity_poly.pdbx_seq_one_letter_code
_entity_poly.pdbx_strand_id
1 'polypeptide(L)'
;QKSTANGFFIALEGGDGAGKSTQAEALAEWIRAKGHEVVVTREPGATPVGKRLRSILLDVSSAGLSHRAEALLYAADRAEHVDTVVRPALERGAVVISDRYIDSSVAYQGAGRDLSPTEIARINRWATNGLVPHLTVLLDVSPEAARERFTEAPDRLESEPVEFHTRVRSGFLTLAAADPGRYLVVDAAQEPEAVTTVVRHRLDVMLPLSEAEVKAQEEARKAAEEEARRKAEEEAARKAEEERLERERQEQLARLRAEEEERKQRELEEAQRREAERQAEEARQRAEEARRRAEEERARLLAQEQAQAAEQDRLRRLAEEQARLRAEAEERRLEKQRKAEEALLRAEEARRTATETA
;
A
#
# COMPACT_ATOMS: atom_id res chain seq x y z
N GLN A 1 -0.22 -22.68 -23.11
CA GLN A 1 0.37 -23.87 -22.47
C GLN A 1 -0.78 -24.83 -22.20
N LYS A 2 -0.79 -26.01 -22.83
CA LYS A 2 -1.76 -27.06 -22.46
C LYS A 2 -1.43 -27.49 -21.04
N SER A 3 -2.40 -27.43 -20.14
CA SER A 3 -2.34 -28.05 -18.82
C SER A 3 -1.81 -29.47 -18.96
N THR A 4 -0.66 -29.77 -18.36
CA THR A 4 -0.11 -31.12 -18.22
C THR A 4 -0.81 -31.83 -17.06
N ALA A 5 -2.13 -31.88 -17.07
CA ALA A 5 -2.88 -32.61 -16.06
C ALA A 5 -2.78 -34.11 -16.39
N ASN A 6 -1.74 -34.77 -15.89
CA ASN A 6 -1.76 -36.22 -15.77
C ASN A 6 -2.89 -36.58 -14.79
N GLY A 7 -3.79 -37.46 -15.20
CA GLY A 7 -4.89 -37.94 -14.36
C GLY A 7 -4.37 -38.72 -13.15
N PHE A 8 -5.29 -39.00 -12.22
CA PHE A 8 -4.98 -39.71 -10.98
C PHE A 8 -5.55 -41.12 -11.02
N PHE A 9 -4.79 -42.13 -10.57
CA PHE A 9 -5.17 -43.54 -10.69
C PHE A 9 -5.25 -44.20 -9.32
N ILE A 10 -6.44 -44.72 -9.00
CA ILE A 10 -6.76 -45.40 -7.75
C ILE A 10 -7.12 -46.85 -8.08
N ALA A 11 -6.53 -47.80 -7.38
CA ALA A 11 -6.96 -49.20 -7.40
C ALA A 11 -7.57 -49.56 -6.03
N LEU A 12 -8.74 -50.19 -6.04
CA LEU A 12 -9.34 -50.80 -4.86
C LEU A 12 -9.02 -52.29 -4.87
N GLU A 13 -8.39 -52.76 -3.81
CA GLU A 13 -7.91 -54.13 -3.68
C GLU A 13 -8.44 -54.78 -2.40
N GLY A 14 -8.40 -56.11 -2.35
CA GLY A 14 -8.90 -56.90 -1.23
C GLY A 14 -9.59 -58.19 -1.67
N GLY A 15 -9.91 -59.02 -0.68
CA GLY A 15 -10.64 -60.27 -0.89
C GLY A 15 -12.02 -60.07 -1.52
N ASP A 16 -12.61 -61.13 -2.06
CA ASP A 16 -14.00 -61.14 -2.51
C ASP A 16 -14.93 -60.81 -1.33
N GLY A 17 -15.97 -60.01 -1.54
CA GLY A 17 -16.86 -59.52 -0.46
C GLY A 17 -16.31 -58.38 0.40
N ALA A 18 -15.09 -57.87 0.14
CA ALA A 18 -14.52 -56.76 0.91
C ALA A 18 -15.22 -55.41 0.73
N GLY A 19 -16.17 -55.27 -0.21
CA GLY A 19 -16.91 -54.03 -0.46
C GLY A 19 -16.27 -53.09 -1.49
N LYS A 20 -15.36 -53.59 -2.34
CA LYS A 20 -14.64 -52.79 -3.35
C LYS A 20 -15.56 -52.00 -4.29
N SER A 21 -16.57 -52.64 -4.86
CA SER A 21 -17.53 -51.99 -5.75
C SER A 21 -18.33 -50.88 -5.06
N THR A 22 -18.77 -51.11 -3.81
CA THR A 22 -19.44 -50.10 -2.98
C THR A 22 -18.54 -48.88 -2.77
N GLN A 23 -17.27 -49.11 -2.41
CA GLN A 23 -16.31 -48.02 -2.21
C GLN A 23 -15.95 -47.32 -3.53
N ALA A 24 -15.89 -48.04 -4.65
CA ALA A 24 -15.61 -47.46 -5.96
C ALA A 24 -16.65 -46.40 -6.33
N GLU A 25 -17.94 -46.73 -6.20
CA GLU A 25 -19.02 -45.80 -6.52
C GLU A 25 -19.10 -44.64 -5.53
N ALA A 26 -19.01 -44.91 -4.22
CA ALA A 26 -19.05 -43.86 -3.20
C ALA A 26 -17.90 -42.84 -3.38
N LEU A 27 -16.70 -43.31 -3.68
CA LEU A 27 -15.54 -42.45 -3.96
C LEU A 27 -15.73 -41.72 -5.29
N ALA A 28 -16.26 -42.38 -6.32
CA ALA A 28 -16.49 -41.74 -7.61
C ALA A 28 -17.48 -40.58 -7.51
N GLU A 29 -18.60 -40.77 -6.81
CA GLU A 29 -19.57 -39.70 -6.55
C GLU A 29 -18.94 -38.52 -5.80
N TRP A 30 -18.18 -38.82 -4.75
CA TRP A 30 -17.49 -37.78 -3.98
C TRP A 30 -16.45 -37.01 -4.80
N ILE A 31 -15.63 -37.70 -5.61
CA ILE A 31 -14.60 -37.06 -6.45
C ILE A 31 -15.25 -36.25 -7.58
N ARG A 32 -16.36 -36.73 -8.17
CA ARG A 32 -17.16 -35.96 -9.15
C ARG A 32 -17.73 -34.69 -8.53
N ALA A 33 -18.20 -34.75 -7.28
CA ALA A 33 -18.72 -33.59 -6.57
C ALA A 33 -17.65 -32.50 -6.33
N LYS A 34 -16.36 -32.86 -6.34
CA LYS A 34 -15.23 -31.92 -6.32
C LYS A 34 -14.88 -31.32 -7.70
N GLY A 35 -15.59 -31.73 -8.75
CA GLY A 35 -15.41 -31.19 -10.11
C GLY A 35 -14.44 -31.96 -11.00
N HIS A 36 -14.04 -33.18 -10.61
CA HIS A 36 -13.20 -34.03 -11.47
C HIS A 36 -14.04 -34.87 -12.45
N GLU A 37 -13.50 -35.11 -13.65
CA GLU A 37 -13.93 -36.26 -14.46
C GLU A 37 -13.50 -37.55 -13.77
N VAL A 38 -14.42 -38.51 -13.60
CA VAL A 38 -14.12 -39.80 -12.97
C VAL A 38 -14.55 -40.97 -13.85
N VAL A 39 -13.58 -41.84 -14.14
CA VAL A 39 -13.79 -43.12 -14.82
C VAL A 39 -13.73 -44.24 -13.79
N VAL A 40 -14.88 -44.87 -13.55
CA VAL A 40 -14.96 -46.10 -12.74
C VAL A 40 -14.84 -47.29 -13.68
N THR A 41 -13.98 -48.23 -13.32
CA THR A 41 -13.73 -49.43 -14.11
C THR A 41 -13.41 -50.63 -13.21
N ARG A 42 -13.20 -51.80 -13.80
CA ARG A 42 -12.92 -53.04 -13.07
C ARG A 42 -12.09 -54.02 -13.87
N GLU A 43 -11.34 -54.86 -13.17
CA GLU A 43 -10.61 -55.98 -13.75
C GLU A 43 -11.00 -57.31 -13.10
N PRO A 44 -11.26 -58.37 -13.87
CA PRO A 44 -11.30 -58.41 -15.33
C PRO A 44 -12.67 -57.98 -15.86
N GLY A 45 -12.77 -57.59 -17.13
CA GLY A 45 -14.05 -57.49 -17.82
C GLY A 45 -14.62 -56.10 -18.14
N ALA A 46 -13.82 -55.04 -18.04
CA ALA A 46 -14.28 -53.69 -18.42
C ALA A 46 -14.40 -53.47 -19.94
N THR A 47 -13.69 -54.24 -20.77
CA THR A 47 -13.69 -54.09 -22.24
C THR A 47 -14.50 -55.18 -22.94
N PRO A 48 -14.90 -55.03 -24.22
CA PRO A 48 -15.60 -56.09 -24.95
C PRO A 48 -14.84 -57.43 -25.00
N VAL A 49 -13.51 -57.39 -25.19
CA VAL A 49 -12.65 -58.57 -25.12
C VAL A 49 -12.57 -59.07 -23.67
N GLY A 50 -12.37 -58.15 -22.72
CA GLY A 50 -12.32 -58.46 -21.31
C GLY A 50 -13.56 -59.18 -20.80
N LYS A 51 -14.76 -58.81 -21.25
CA LYS A 51 -16.01 -59.50 -20.88
C LYS A 51 -15.98 -60.98 -21.27
N ARG A 52 -15.38 -61.32 -22.42
CA ARG A 52 -15.22 -62.71 -22.87
C ARG A 52 -14.17 -63.43 -22.03
N LEU A 53 -13.05 -62.78 -21.72
CA LEU A 53 -12.01 -63.34 -20.85
C LEU A 53 -12.55 -63.57 -19.43
N ARG A 54 -13.28 -62.61 -18.86
CA ARG A 54 -13.96 -62.74 -17.56
C ARG A 54 -14.92 -63.92 -17.56
N SER A 55 -15.72 -64.10 -18.61
CA SER A 55 -16.61 -65.26 -18.72
C SER A 55 -15.84 -66.58 -18.60
N ILE A 56 -14.70 -66.72 -19.27
CA ILE A 56 -13.87 -67.93 -19.18
C ILE A 56 -13.26 -68.07 -17.78
N LEU A 57 -12.77 -66.98 -17.20
CA LEU A 57 -12.09 -66.98 -15.90
C LEU A 57 -13.02 -67.35 -14.74
N LEU A 58 -14.28 -66.92 -14.77
CA LEU A 58 -15.23 -67.07 -13.67
C LEU A 58 -16.16 -68.27 -13.81
N ASP A 59 -16.25 -68.87 -15.00
CA ASP A 59 -17.10 -70.03 -15.26
C ASP A 59 -16.65 -71.25 -14.44
N VAL A 60 -17.52 -71.67 -13.52
CA VAL A 60 -17.33 -72.85 -12.66
C VAL A 60 -17.18 -74.15 -13.45
N SER A 61 -17.70 -74.21 -14.68
CA SER A 61 -17.59 -75.37 -15.57
C SER A 61 -16.22 -75.46 -16.27
N SER A 62 -15.41 -74.39 -16.22
CA SER A 62 -14.03 -74.37 -16.73
C SER A 62 -13.04 -75.11 -15.81
N ALA A 63 -13.50 -76.17 -15.14
CA ALA A 63 -12.67 -77.05 -14.33
C ALA A 63 -11.51 -77.60 -15.17
N GLY A 64 -10.26 -77.32 -14.74
CA GLY A 64 -9.04 -77.75 -15.44
C GLY A 64 -8.22 -76.65 -16.09
N LEU A 65 -8.62 -75.37 -15.98
CA LEU A 65 -7.76 -74.26 -16.37
C LEU A 65 -6.48 -74.26 -15.51
N SER A 66 -5.31 -74.42 -16.14
CA SER A 66 -4.04 -74.38 -15.40
C SER A 66 -3.83 -73.01 -14.74
N HIS A 67 -3.17 -72.97 -13.59
CA HIS A 67 -2.90 -71.71 -12.86
C HIS A 67 -2.13 -70.70 -13.72
N ARG A 68 -1.22 -71.15 -14.59
CA ARG A 68 -0.50 -70.29 -15.53
C ARG A 68 -1.41 -69.72 -16.60
N ALA A 69 -2.34 -70.51 -17.15
CA ALA A 69 -3.32 -70.02 -18.11
C ALA A 69 -4.25 -68.99 -17.48
N GLU A 70 -4.73 -69.23 -16.25
CA GLU A 70 -5.48 -68.24 -15.46
C GLU A 70 -4.73 -66.91 -15.35
N ALA A 71 -3.46 -66.95 -14.90
CA ALA A 71 -2.63 -65.75 -14.77
C ALA A 71 -2.43 -64.98 -16.10
N LEU A 72 -2.22 -65.71 -17.21
CA LEU A 72 -2.04 -65.11 -18.53
C LEU A 72 -3.33 -64.48 -19.07
N LEU A 73 -4.50 -65.08 -18.80
CA LEU A 73 -5.79 -64.50 -19.20
C LEU A 73 -6.09 -63.22 -18.43
N TYR A 74 -5.79 -63.16 -17.13
CA TYR A 74 -5.84 -61.91 -16.36
C TYR A 74 -4.90 -60.84 -16.92
N ALA A 75 -3.66 -61.22 -17.27
CA ALA A 75 -2.70 -60.29 -17.86
C ALA A 75 -3.15 -59.77 -19.24
N ALA A 76 -3.79 -60.63 -20.05
CA ALA A 76 -4.33 -60.26 -21.35
C ALA A 76 -5.52 -59.29 -21.25
N ASP A 77 -6.47 -59.54 -20.34
CA ASP A 77 -7.57 -58.61 -20.05
C ASP A 77 -7.04 -57.24 -19.61
N ARG A 78 -6.06 -57.25 -18.70
CA ARG A 78 -5.45 -56.04 -18.16
C ARG A 78 -4.71 -55.22 -19.22
N ALA A 79 -3.96 -55.86 -20.13
CA ALA A 79 -3.27 -55.17 -21.20
C ALA A 79 -4.26 -54.39 -22.08
N GLU A 80 -5.32 -55.06 -22.54
CA GLU A 80 -6.39 -54.45 -23.34
C GLU A 80 -7.08 -53.31 -22.56
N HIS A 81 -7.40 -53.54 -21.29
CA HIS A 81 -8.07 -52.56 -20.44
C HIS A 81 -7.23 -51.30 -20.22
N VAL A 82 -5.93 -51.46 -19.97
CA VAL A 82 -5.04 -50.31 -19.79
C VAL A 82 -4.93 -49.47 -21.06
N ASP A 83 -4.74 -50.11 -22.22
CA ASP A 83 -4.53 -49.40 -23.47
C ASP A 83 -5.80 -48.72 -24.00
N THR A 84 -6.98 -49.28 -23.72
CA THR A 84 -8.24 -48.78 -24.28
C THR A 84 -9.06 -47.92 -23.33
N VAL A 85 -8.87 -48.05 -22.01
CA VAL A 85 -9.68 -47.35 -21.00
C VAL A 85 -8.82 -46.53 -20.05
N VAL A 86 -7.91 -47.18 -19.31
CA VAL A 86 -7.22 -46.53 -18.17
C VAL A 86 -6.26 -45.45 -18.66
N ARG A 87 -5.34 -45.78 -19.57
CA ARG A 87 -4.33 -44.83 -20.06
C ARG A 87 -4.96 -43.64 -20.79
N PRO A 88 -5.92 -43.82 -21.73
CA PRO A 88 -6.61 -42.69 -22.34
C PRO A 88 -7.36 -41.80 -21.35
N ALA A 89 -7.80 -42.35 -20.20
CA ALA A 89 -8.44 -41.57 -19.13
C ALA A 89 -7.44 -40.75 -18.33
N LEU A 90 -6.29 -41.33 -18.00
CA LEU A 90 -5.23 -40.60 -17.32
C LEU A 90 -4.64 -39.52 -18.22
N GLU A 91 -4.46 -39.76 -19.51
CA GLU A 91 -3.88 -38.80 -20.46
C GLU A 91 -4.72 -37.53 -20.65
N ARG A 92 -6.03 -37.59 -20.42
CA ARG A 92 -6.94 -36.44 -20.47
C ARG A 92 -7.20 -35.80 -19.11
N GLY A 93 -6.52 -36.25 -18.05
CA GLY A 93 -6.62 -35.68 -16.70
C GLY A 93 -7.72 -36.24 -15.81
N ALA A 94 -8.41 -37.32 -16.23
CA ALA A 94 -9.46 -37.93 -15.42
C ALA A 94 -8.90 -38.67 -14.20
N VAL A 95 -9.71 -38.78 -13.15
CA VAL A 95 -9.45 -39.71 -12.05
C VAL A 95 -9.99 -41.08 -12.45
N VAL A 96 -9.14 -42.09 -12.48
CA VAL A 96 -9.53 -43.48 -12.73
C VAL A 96 -9.61 -44.22 -11.40
N ILE A 97 -10.74 -44.89 -11.15
CA ILE A 97 -10.93 -45.80 -10.01
C ILE A 97 -11.17 -47.19 -10.59
N SER A 98 -10.27 -48.13 -10.32
CA SER A 98 -10.40 -49.52 -10.75
C SER A 98 -10.71 -50.43 -9.57
N ASP A 99 -11.79 -51.20 -9.66
CA ASP A 99 -12.01 -52.38 -8.81
C ASP A 99 -11.07 -53.49 -9.29
N ARG A 100 -10.04 -53.76 -8.49
CA ARG A 100 -8.87 -54.60 -8.79
C ARG A 100 -7.93 -54.04 -9.85
N TYR A 101 -6.65 -54.42 -9.73
CA TYR A 101 -5.59 -54.16 -10.69
C TYR A 101 -4.50 -55.26 -10.56
N ILE A 102 -3.22 -54.92 -10.79
CA ILE A 102 -2.08 -55.86 -10.78
C ILE A 102 -1.96 -56.60 -9.44
N ASP A 103 -2.18 -55.90 -8.32
CA ASP A 103 -1.95 -56.43 -6.98
C ASP A 103 -2.90 -57.62 -6.68
N SER A 104 -4.13 -57.60 -7.22
CA SER A 104 -5.03 -58.77 -7.26
C SER A 104 -4.39 -59.99 -7.92
N SER A 105 -3.70 -59.84 -9.05
CA SER A 105 -3.07 -60.99 -9.70
C SER A 105 -1.93 -61.58 -8.87
N VAL A 106 -1.15 -60.71 -8.21
CA VAL A 106 -0.05 -61.17 -7.34
C VAL A 106 -0.59 -61.89 -6.11
N ALA A 107 -1.70 -61.42 -5.52
CA ALA A 107 -2.33 -62.06 -4.38
C ALA A 107 -3.01 -63.39 -4.75
N TYR A 108 -3.86 -63.41 -5.78
CA TYR A 108 -4.62 -64.61 -6.16
C TYR A 108 -3.77 -65.65 -6.89
N GLN A 109 -3.08 -65.25 -7.96
CA GLN A 109 -2.29 -66.20 -8.75
C GLN A 109 -0.90 -66.43 -8.16
N GLY A 110 -0.29 -65.43 -7.52
CA GLY A 110 0.98 -65.65 -6.80
C GLY A 110 0.76 -66.46 -5.51
N ALA A 111 0.21 -65.82 -4.48
CA ALA A 111 0.07 -66.44 -3.16
C ALA A 111 -1.03 -67.51 -3.10
N GLY A 112 -2.17 -67.30 -3.76
CA GLY A 112 -3.29 -68.25 -3.74
C GLY A 112 -3.00 -69.54 -4.51
N ARG A 113 -2.46 -69.44 -5.73
CA ARG A 113 -2.21 -70.55 -6.67
C ARG A 113 -0.79 -71.12 -6.63
N ASP A 114 0.04 -70.68 -5.69
CA ASP A 114 1.45 -71.10 -5.53
C ASP A 114 2.29 -70.90 -6.80
N LEU A 115 2.07 -69.77 -7.50
CA LEU A 115 2.97 -69.31 -8.55
C LEU A 115 3.93 -68.27 -7.96
N SER A 116 5.11 -68.13 -8.57
CA SER A 116 6.07 -67.11 -8.14
C SER A 116 5.46 -65.69 -8.19
N PRO A 117 5.30 -64.99 -7.04
CA PRO A 117 4.73 -63.65 -7.03
C PRO A 117 5.54 -62.65 -7.88
N THR A 118 6.86 -62.83 -7.96
CA THR A 118 7.74 -61.99 -8.76
C THR A 118 7.55 -62.20 -10.27
N GLU A 119 7.29 -63.43 -10.70
CA GLU A 119 6.97 -63.72 -12.11
C GLU A 119 5.61 -63.13 -12.50
N ILE A 120 4.61 -63.28 -11.64
CA ILE A 120 3.27 -62.70 -11.85
C ILE A 120 3.34 -61.17 -11.92
N ALA A 121 4.07 -60.53 -10.99
CA ALA A 121 4.28 -59.09 -11.02
C ALA A 121 5.00 -58.65 -12.30
N ARG A 122 6.01 -59.41 -12.75
CA ARG A 122 6.75 -59.10 -13.99
C ARG A 122 5.87 -59.14 -15.23
N ILE A 123 5.06 -60.20 -15.40
CA ILE A 123 4.17 -60.35 -16.55
C ILE A 123 3.17 -59.19 -16.59
N ASN A 124 2.59 -58.84 -15.45
CA ASN A 124 1.60 -57.78 -15.36
C ASN A 124 2.19 -56.38 -15.51
N ARG A 125 3.42 -56.16 -15.03
CA ARG A 125 4.17 -54.93 -15.31
C ARG A 125 4.44 -54.77 -16.80
N TRP A 126 4.76 -55.87 -17.50
CA TRP A 126 4.92 -55.83 -18.96
C TRP A 126 3.58 -55.54 -19.66
N ALA A 127 2.51 -56.25 -19.27
CA ALA A 127 1.16 -56.09 -19.84
C ALA A 127 0.63 -54.65 -19.74
N THR A 128 1.00 -53.93 -18.68
CA THR A 128 0.51 -52.57 -18.40
C THR A 128 1.50 -51.47 -18.82
N ASN A 129 2.60 -51.85 -19.48
CA ASN A 129 3.74 -50.98 -19.77
C ASN A 129 4.22 -50.19 -18.54
N GLY A 130 4.24 -50.86 -17.38
CA GLY A 130 4.69 -50.30 -16.11
C GLY A 130 3.73 -49.32 -15.44
N LEU A 131 2.48 -49.18 -15.91
CA LEU A 131 1.49 -48.32 -15.26
C LEU A 131 1.14 -48.86 -13.87
N VAL A 132 1.36 -48.05 -12.84
CA VAL A 132 1.03 -48.34 -11.45
C VAL A 132 0.03 -47.31 -10.91
N PRO A 133 -0.87 -47.69 -9.99
CA PRO A 133 -1.75 -46.74 -9.32
C PRO A 133 -0.97 -45.73 -8.48
N HIS A 134 -1.49 -44.51 -8.38
CA HIS A 134 -1.01 -43.49 -7.46
C HIS A 134 -1.38 -43.84 -6.01
N LEU A 135 -2.52 -44.51 -5.82
CA LEU A 135 -2.97 -45.05 -4.54
C LEU A 135 -3.62 -46.41 -4.75
N THR A 136 -3.19 -47.41 -3.98
CA THR A 136 -3.90 -48.67 -3.82
C THR A 136 -4.59 -48.67 -2.45
N VAL A 137 -5.91 -48.76 -2.42
CA VAL A 137 -6.68 -48.90 -1.19
C VAL A 137 -6.96 -50.38 -0.97
N LEU A 138 -6.33 -50.97 0.04
CA LEU A 138 -6.56 -52.35 0.43
C LEU A 138 -7.67 -52.42 1.48
N LEU A 139 -8.83 -52.94 1.09
CA LEU A 139 -9.94 -53.25 1.98
C LEU A 139 -9.66 -54.59 2.67
N ASP A 140 -9.15 -54.55 3.90
CA ASP A 140 -8.80 -55.73 4.67
C ASP A 140 -9.98 -56.23 5.50
N VAL A 141 -10.36 -57.48 5.30
CA VAL A 141 -11.40 -58.19 6.05
C VAL A 141 -11.05 -59.67 6.09
N SER A 142 -11.45 -60.39 7.15
CA SER A 142 -11.22 -61.82 7.21
C SER A 142 -12.04 -62.56 6.12
N PRO A 143 -11.52 -63.66 5.54
CA PRO A 143 -12.26 -64.45 4.56
C PRO A 143 -13.62 -64.92 5.07
N GLU A 144 -13.71 -65.24 6.37
CA GLU A 144 -14.93 -65.70 7.02
C GLU A 144 -15.99 -64.59 7.04
N ALA A 145 -15.63 -63.39 7.51
CA ALA A 145 -16.55 -62.24 7.54
C ALA A 145 -16.93 -61.76 6.14
N ALA A 146 -16.01 -61.85 5.18
CA ALA A 146 -16.29 -61.48 3.80
C ALA A 146 -17.26 -62.45 3.11
N ARG A 147 -17.19 -63.76 3.45
CA ARG A 147 -18.09 -64.79 2.94
C ARG A 147 -19.55 -64.55 3.34
N GLU A 148 -19.79 -64.05 4.56
CA GLU A 148 -21.13 -63.74 5.05
C GLU A 148 -21.86 -62.68 4.21
N ARG A 149 -21.11 -61.90 3.40
CA ARG A 149 -21.65 -60.84 2.55
C ARG A 149 -22.08 -61.33 1.16
N PHE A 150 -21.84 -62.60 0.83
CA PHE A 150 -22.17 -63.12 -0.49
C PHE A 150 -23.67 -63.36 -0.59
N THR A 151 -24.31 -62.68 -1.53
CA THR A 151 -25.75 -62.80 -1.80
C THR A 151 -26.07 -63.72 -2.96
N GLU A 152 -25.08 -64.02 -3.81
CA GLU A 152 -25.20 -64.83 -5.02
C GLU A 152 -24.36 -66.11 -4.92
N ALA A 153 -24.58 -67.03 -5.87
CA ALA A 153 -23.77 -68.23 -5.97
C ALA A 153 -22.32 -67.84 -6.31
N PRO A 154 -21.31 -68.39 -5.60
CA PRO A 154 -19.94 -68.00 -5.80
C PRO A 154 -19.43 -68.42 -7.18
N ASP A 155 -18.59 -67.59 -7.78
CA ASP A 155 -17.86 -67.94 -8.99
C ASP A 155 -16.73 -68.98 -8.73
N ARG A 156 -15.97 -69.34 -9.77
CA ARG A 156 -14.91 -70.33 -9.66
C ARG A 156 -13.82 -69.99 -8.64
N LEU A 157 -13.41 -68.71 -8.53
CA LEU A 157 -12.39 -68.28 -7.57
C LEU A 157 -12.98 -68.11 -6.17
N GLU A 158 -14.19 -67.60 -6.12
CA GLU A 158 -14.96 -67.47 -4.89
C GLU A 158 -15.30 -68.84 -4.29
N SER A 159 -15.32 -69.91 -5.07
CA SER A 159 -15.57 -71.28 -4.60
C SER A 159 -14.33 -71.98 -4.02
N GLU A 160 -13.17 -71.31 -3.99
CA GLU A 160 -11.95 -71.88 -3.41
C GLU A 160 -12.04 -72.05 -1.88
N PRO A 161 -11.23 -72.97 -1.29
CA PRO A 161 -11.22 -73.19 0.15
C PRO A 161 -10.80 -71.95 0.95
N VAL A 162 -11.17 -71.90 2.24
CA VAL A 162 -10.83 -70.77 3.13
C VAL A 162 -9.31 -70.54 3.24
N GLU A 163 -8.51 -71.60 3.15
CA GLU A 163 -7.05 -71.54 3.18
C GLU A 163 -6.49 -70.79 1.96
N PHE A 164 -7.15 -70.93 0.80
CA PHE A 164 -6.79 -70.16 -0.40
C PHE A 164 -7.01 -68.67 -0.14
N HIS A 165 -8.19 -68.28 0.33
CA HIS A 165 -8.51 -66.88 0.62
C HIS A 165 -7.65 -66.29 1.74
N THR A 166 -7.24 -67.11 2.71
CA THR A 166 -6.30 -66.73 3.77
C THR A 166 -4.91 -66.41 3.20
N ARG A 167 -4.42 -67.22 2.26
CA ARG A 167 -3.16 -66.94 1.53
C ARG A 167 -3.29 -65.68 0.68
N VAL A 168 -4.41 -65.48 0.00
CA VAL A 168 -4.68 -64.25 -0.78
C VAL A 168 -4.63 -63.00 0.10
N ARG A 169 -5.35 -63.00 1.24
CA ARG A 169 -5.30 -61.90 2.21
C ARG A 169 -3.88 -61.62 2.70
N SER A 170 -3.15 -62.66 3.06
CA SER A 170 -1.75 -62.55 3.50
C SER A 170 -0.84 -61.98 2.39
N GLY A 171 -1.09 -62.35 1.13
CA GLY A 171 -0.41 -61.80 -0.03
C GLY A 171 -0.64 -60.29 -0.18
N PHE A 172 -1.88 -59.83 -0.08
CA PHE A 172 -2.19 -58.39 -0.10
C PHE A 172 -1.52 -57.62 1.04
N LEU A 173 -1.59 -58.12 2.27
CA LEU A 173 -0.96 -57.47 3.42
C LEU A 173 0.56 -57.40 3.28
N THR A 174 1.18 -58.42 2.69
CA THR A 174 2.62 -58.43 2.37
C THR A 174 2.97 -57.35 1.35
N LEU A 175 2.17 -57.21 0.28
CA LEU A 175 2.38 -56.16 -0.71
C LEU A 175 2.22 -54.76 -0.12
N ALA A 176 1.20 -54.56 0.73
CA ALA A 176 0.97 -53.28 1.39
C ALA A 176 2.10 -52.91 2.36
N ALA A 177 2.62 -53.88 3.12
CA ALA A 177 3.75 -53.66 4.03
C ALA A 177 5.05 -53.32 3.28
N ALA A 178 5.22 -53.80 2.04
CA ALA A 178 6.40 -53.53 1.23
C ALA A 178 6.41 -52.11 0.61
N ASP A 179 5.25 -51.45 0.49
CA ASP A 179 5.11 -50.13 -0.13
C ASP A 179 4.05 -49.26 0.60
N PRO A 180 4.30 -48.87 1.87
CA PRO A 180 3.33 -48.13 2.68
C PRO A 180 3.05 -46.72 2.15
N GLY A 181 3.86 -46.20 1.22
CA GLY A 181 3.62 -44.91 0.57
C GLY A 181 2.48 -44.98 -0.46
N ARG A 182 2.42 -46.08 -1.22
CA ARG A 182 1.42 -46.33 -2.27
C ARG A 182 0.14 -46.98 -1.72
N TYR A 183 0.21 -47.64 -0.58
CA TYR A 183 -0.93 -48.35 0.01
C TYR A 183 -1.63 -47.58 1.12
N LEU A 184 -2.95 -47.70 1.16
CA LEU A 184 -3.78 -47.41 2.32
C LEU A 184 -4.53 -48.69 2.70
N VAL A 185 -4.16 -49.30 3.83
CA VAL A 185 -4.89 -50.45 4.37
C VAL A 185 -6.04 -49.93 5.25
N VAL A 186 -7.26 -50.37 4.96
CA VAL A 186 -8.46 -49.96 5.67
C VAL A 186 -9.17 -51.21 6.20
N ASP A 187 -9.56 -51.18 7.47
CA ASP A 187 -10.40 -52.20 8.07
C ASP A 187 -11.79 -52.18 7.44
N ALA A 188 -12.05 -53.15 6.58
CA ALA A 188 -13.31 -53.29 5.85
C ALA A 188 -14.36 -54.10 6.62
N ALA A 189 -14.12 -54.44 7.89
CA ALA A 189 -15.15 -54.95 8.80
C ALA A 189 -16.06 -53.83 9.35
N GLN A 190 -15.64 -52.57 9.22
CA GLN A 190 -16.41 -51.39 9.65
C GLN A 190 -17.56 -51.09 8.69
N GLU A 191 -18.46 -50.20 9.12
CA GLU A 191 -19.55 -49.70 8.28
C GLU A 191 -19.02 -49.02 7.00
N PRO A 192 -19.70 -49.17 5.85
CA PRO A 192 -19.23 -48.66 4.56
C PRO A 192 -18.89 -47.16 4.54
N GLU A 193 -19.64 -46.34 5.27
CA GLU A 193 -19.41 -44.90 5.38
C GLU A 193 -18.14 -44.57 6.17
N ALA A 194 -17.81 -45.36 7.19
CA ALA A 194 -16.59 -45.19 7.97
C ALA A 194 -15.36 -45.50 7.11
N VAL A 195 -15.42 -46.60 6.35
CA VAL A 195 -14.41 -46.96 5.34
C VAL A 195 -14.24 -45.83 4.32
N THR A 196 -15.35 -45.34 3.75
CA THR A 196 -15.34 -44.23 2.78
C THR A 196 -14.66 -42.99 3.38
N THR A 197 -14.95 -42.66 4.64
CA THR A 197 -14.39 -41.49 5.33
C THR A 197 -12.87 -41.58 5.47
N VAL A 198 -12.34 -42.74 5.84
CA VAL A 198 -10.88 -42.97 5.94
C VAL A 198 -10.21 -42.77 4.58
N VAL A 199 -10.78 -43.36 3.52
CA VAL A 199 -10.22 -43.23 2.16
C VAL A 199 -10.28 -41.79 1.67
N ARG A 200 -11.40 -41.10 1.90
CA ARG A 200 -11.56 -39.67 1.56
C ARG A 200 -10.50 -38.80 2.22
N HIS A 201 -10.22 -39.01 3.50
CA HIS A 201 -9.22 -38.22 4.22
C HIS A 201 -7.82 -38.38 3.59
N ARG A 202 -7.46 -39.59 3.16
CA ARG A 202 -6.21 -39.81 2.43
C ARG A 202 -6.20 -39.11 1.07
N LEU A 203 -7.32 -39.20 0.35
CA LEU A 203 -7.47 -38.59 -0.98
C LEU A 203 -7.55 -37.05 -0.94
N ASP A 204 -8.03 -36.44 0.14
CA ASP A 204 -8.01 -34.98 0.32
C ASP A 204 -6.60 -34.39 0.23
N VAL A 205 -5.58 -35.18 0.59
CA VAL A 205 -4.17 -34.75 0.54
C VAL A 205 -3.50 -35.12 -0.78
N MET A 206 -3.96 -36.18 -1.44
CA MET A 206 -3.29 -36.74 -2.63
C MET A 206 -3.90 -36.29 -3.95
N LEU A 207 -5.21 -36.01 -4.00
CA LEU A 207 -5.86 -35.62 -5.24
C LEU A 207 -5.37 -34.23 -5.67
N PRO A 208 -5.03 -34.05 -6.96
CA PRO A 208 -4.79 -32.72 -7.49
C PRO A 208 -6.08 -31.90 -7.41
N LEU A 209 -5.96 -30.57 -7.45
CA LEU A 209 -7.13 -29.70 -7.58
C LEU A 209 -7.84 -29.96 -8.91
N SER A 210 -9.17 -29.94 -8.90
CA SER A 210 -9.94 -30.03 -10.14
C SER A 210 -9.78 -28.76 -10.98
N GLU A 211 -10.04 -28.83 -12.29
CA GLU A 211 -10.03 -27.64 -13.14
C GLU A 211 -11.01 -26.56 -12.64
N ALA A 212 -12.14 -26.99 -12.07
CA ALA A 212 -13.13 -26.11 -11.46
C ALA A 212 -12.57 -25.40 -10.22
N GLU A 213 -11.86 -26.12 -9.35
CA GLU A 213 -11.22 -25.55 -8.16
C GLU A 213 -10.08 -24.60 -8.53
N VAL A 214 -9.24 -24.96 -9.51
CA VAL A 214 -8.17 -24.10 -10.02
C VAL A 214 -8.77 -22.80 -10.57
N LYS A 215 -9.81 -22.90 -11.39
CA LYS A 215 -10.50 -21.72 -11.94
C LYS A 215 -11.12 -20.85 -10.84
N ALA A 216 -11.78 -21.46 -9.86
CA ALA A 216 -12.37 -20.74 -8.73
C ALA A 216 -11.30 -20.02 -7.89
N GLN A 217 -10.14 -20.64 -7.66
CA GLN A 217 -9.02 -20.00 -6.98
C GLN A 217 -8.43 -18.84 -7.79
N GLU A 218 -8.30 -18.98 -9.10
CA GLU A 218 -7.84 -17.89 -9.98
C GLU A 218 -8.81 -16.71 -9.99
N GLU A 219 -10.12 -16.97 -10.04
CA GLU A 219 -11.16 -15.94 -9.98
C GLU A 219 -11.16 -15.24 -8.63
N ALA A 220 -11.06 -15.99 -7.52
CA ALA A 220 -10.94 -15.43 -6.18
C ALA A 220 -9.68 -14.58 -6.02
N ARG A 221 -8.55 -15.00 -6.59
CA ARG A 221 -7.31 -14.21 -6.59
C ARG A 221 -7.49 -12.90 -7.34
N LYS A 222 -8.06 -12.94 -8.55
CA LYS A 222 -8.32 -11.73 -9.36
C LYS A 222 -9.26 -10.76 -8.63
N ALA A 223 -10.33 -11.27 -8.01
CA ALA A 223 -11.25 -10.46 -7.23
C ALA A 223 -10.56 -9.80 -6.03
N ALA A 224 -9.71 -10.54 -5.31
CA ALA A 224 -8.93 -10.01 -4.20
C ALA A 224 -7.91 -8.93 -4.65
N GLU A 225 -7.24 -9.14 -5.79
CA GLU A 225 -6.33 -8.15 -6.39
C GLU A 225 -7.08 -6.87 -6.79
N GLU A 226 -8.26 -6.98 -7.40
CA GLU A 226 -9.09 -5.83 -7.76
C GLU A 226 -9.60 -5.06 -6.53
N GLU A 227 -10.04 -5.78 -5.50
CA GLU A 227 -10.47 -5.16 -4.24
C GLU A 227 -9.31 -4.43 -3.55
N ALA A 228 -8.11 -5.04 -3.53
CA ALA A 228 -6.91 -4.42 -2.99
C ALA A 228 -6.52 -3.16 -3.76
N ARG A 229 -6.58 -3.19 -5.11
CA ARG A 229 -6.32 -2.02 -5.95
C ARG A 229 -7.30 -0.89 -5.63
N ARG A 230 -8.60 -1.20 -5.55
CA ARG A 230 -9.63 -0.20 -5.23
C ARG A 230 -9.41 0.43 -3.86
N LYS A 231 -9.08 -0.37 -2.84
CA LYS A 231 -8.76 0.14 -1.50
C LYS A 231 -7.54 1.05 -1.51
N ALA A 232 -6.49 0.68 -2.26
CA ALA A 232 -5.30 1.50 -2.41
C ALA A 232 -5.59 2.82 -3.14
N GLU A 233 -6.41 2.81 -4.19
CA GLU A 233 -6.86 4.02 -4.89
C GLU A 233 -7.69 4.94 -3.98
N GLU A 234 -8.63 4.38 -3.20
CA GLU A 234 -9.43 5.14 -2.23
C GLU A 234 -8.55 5.74 -1.11
N GLU A 235 -7.56 4.99 -0.60
CA GLU A 235 -6.61 5.49 0.40
C GLU A 235 -5.70 6.59 -0.17
N ALA A 236 -5.20 6.41 -1.40
CA ALA A 236 -4.40 7.41 -2.09
C ALA A 236 -5.20 8.70 -2.35
N ALA A 237 -6.47 8.58 -2.75
CA ALA A 237 -7.36 9.72 -2.93
C ALA A 237 -7.60 10.47 -1.62
N ARG A 238 -7.83 9.76 -0.50
CA ARG A 238 -7.96 10.37 0.84
C ARG A 238 -6.69 11.11 1.25
N LYS A 239 -5.52 10.49 1.10
CA LYS A 239 -4.23 11.14 1.42
C LYS A 239 -3.99 12.38 0.56
N ALA A 240 -4.29 12.31 -0.74
CA ALA A 240 -4.15 13.45 -1.64
C ALA A 240 -5.11 14.60 -1.28
N GLU A 241 -6.33 14.28 -0.83
CA GLU A 241 -7.29 15.27 -0.33
C GLU A 241 -6.84 15.90 0.99
N GLU A 242 -6.33 15.10 1.94
CA GLU A 242 -5.74 15.58 3.19
C GLU A 242 -4.54 16.51 2.93
N GLU A 243 -3.62 16.11 2.04
CA GLU A 243 -2.49 16.96 1.64
C GLU A 243 -2.95 18.26 0.97
N ARG A 244 -3.99 18.23 0.13
CA ARG A 244 -4.55 19.43 -0.50
C ARG A 244 -5.11 20.37 0.56
N LEU A 245 -5.92 19.87 1.49
CA LEU A 245 -6.51 20.66 2.58
C LEU A 245 -5.42 21.24 3.49
N GLU A 246 -4.35 20.49 3.76
CA GLU A 246 -3.21 20.99 4.53
C GLU A 246 -2.48 22.13 3.80
N ARG A 247 -2.23 21.99 2.49
CA ARG A 247 -1.64 23.06 1.67
C ARG A 247 -2.52 24.31 1.66
N GLU A 248 -3.82 24.18 1.44
CA GLU A 248 -4.77 25.30 1.49
C GLU A 248 -4.74 26.00 2.86
N ARG A 249 -4.69 25.23 3.95
CA ARG A 249 -4.56 25.78 5.31
C ARG A 249 -3.24 26.53 5.52
N GLN A 250 -2.13 25.98 5.02
CA GLN A 250 -0.82 26.64 5.10
C GLN A 250 -0.78 27.94 4.30
N GLU A 251 -1.35 27.94 3.08
CA GLU A 251 -1.48 29.15 2.26
C GLU A 251 -2.35 30.22 2.95
N GLN A 252 -3.47 29.81 3.55
CA GLN A 252 -4.34 30.73 4.28
C GLN A 252 -3.62 31.33 5.50
N LEU A 253 -2.88 30.52 6.26
CA LEU A 253 -2.05 31.01 7.37
C LEU A 253 -0.94 31.96 6.89
N ALA A 254 -0.30 31.67 5.75
CA ALA A 254 0.72 32.53 5.18
C ALA A 254 0.14 33.89 4.73
N ARG A 255 -1.05 33.89 4.11
CA ARG A 255 -1.76 35.14 3.76
C ARG A 255 -2.08 35.97 4.99
N LEU A 256 -2.64 35.36 6.04
CA LEU A 256 -2.94 36.08 7.28
C LEU A 256 -1.68 36.67 7.93
N ARG A 257 -0.56 35.95 7.91
CA ARG A 257 0.73 36.47 8.39
C ARG A 257 1.23 37.65 7.55
N ALA A 258 1.14 37.56 6.23
CA ALA A 258 1.54 38.63 5.33
C ALA A 258 0.66 39.89 5.53
N GLU A 259 -0.66 39.72 5.69
CA GLU A 259 -1.58 40.82 6.01
C GLU A 259 -1.24 41.45 7.39
N GLU A 260 -0.90 40.64 8.38
CA GLU A 260 -0.48 41.13 9.70
C GLU A 260 0.86 41.88 9.64
N GLU A 261 1.84 41.38 8.88
CA GLU A 261 3.11 42.07 8.64
C GLU A 261 2.92 43.39 7.89
N GLU A 262 2.12 43.39 6.82
CA GLU A 262 1.82 44.61 6.07
C GLU A 262 1.10 45.63 6.95
N ARG A 263 0.16 45.18 7.80
CA ARG A 263 -0.50 46.04 8.78
C ARG A 263 0.50 46.63 9.78
N LYS A 264 1.38 45.82 10.36
CA LYS A 264 2.43 46.30 11.27
C LYS A 264 3.37 47.30 10.59
N GLN A 265 3.69 47.06 9.33
CA GLN A 265 4.55 47.95 8.55
C GLN A 265 3.86 49.29 8.26
N ARG A 266 2.58 49.27 7.89
CA ARG A 266 1.76 50.49 7.76
C ARG A 266 1.65 51.25 9.08
N GLU A 267 1.41 50.56 10.20
CA GLU A 267 1.36 51.17 11.53
C GLU A 267 2.72 51.80 11.91
N LEU A 268 3.84 51.14 11.57
CA LEU A 268 5.19 51.66 11.78
C LEU A 268 5.47 52.89 10.89
N GLU A 269 5.14 52.84 9.60
CA GLU A 269 5.28 53.96 8.67
C GLU A 269 4.44 55.16 9.10
N GLU A 270 3.20 54.93 9.56
CA GLU A 270 2.33 55.98 10.08
C GLU A 270 2.90 56.58 11.37
N ALA A 271 3.45 55.75 12.27
CA ALA A 271 4.14 56.23 13.47
C ALA A 271 5.39 57.07 13.14
N GLN A 272 6.22 56.61 12.20
CA GLN A 272 7.40 57.35 11.72
C GLN A 272 6.99 58.68 11.07
N ARG A 273 5.91 58.69 10.29
CA ARG A 273 5.38 59.91 9.67
C ARG A 273 4.90 60.90 10.71
N ARG A 274 4.15 60.44 11.72
CA ARG A 274 3.71 61.27 12.86
C ARG A 274 4.90 61.82 13.65
N GLU A 275 5.95 61.04 13.85
CA GLU A 275 7.16 61.48 14.53
C GLU A 275 7.93 62.52 13.70
N ALA A 276 8.05 62.30 12.39
CA ALA A 276 8.67 63.26 11.48
C ALA A 276 7.88 64.58 11.40
N GLU A 277 6.54 64.52 11.39
CA GLU A 277 5.69 65.71 11.46
C GLU A 277 5.91 66.49 12.76
N ARG A 278 5.99 65.81 13.91
CA ARG A 278 6.33 66.44 15.20
C ARG A 278 7.71 67.09 15.17
N GLN A 279 8.73 66.38 14.69
CA GLN A 279 10.09 66.93 14.59
C GLN A 279 10.16 68.14 13.66
N ALA A 280 9.42 68.12 12.54
CA ALA A 280 9.32 69.26 11.63
C ALA A 280 8.60 70.46 12.27
N GLU A 281 7.56 70.22 13.06
CA GLU A 281 6.86 71.27 13.81
C GLU A 281 7.76 71.88 14.90
N GLU A 282 8.46 71.05 15.68
CA GLU A 282 9.45 71.52 16.66
C GLU A 282 10.58 72.32 16.00
N ALA A 283 11.08 71.87 14.84
CA ALA A 283 12.09 72.59 14.09
C ALA A 283 11.58 73.95 13.57
N ARG A 284 10.31 74.03 13.13
CA ARG A 284 9.66 75.29 12.76
C ARG A 284 9.55 76.25 13.94
N GLN A 285 9.08 75.76 15.09
CA GLN A 285 8.98 76.57 16.31
C GLN A 285 10.35 77.11 16.75
N ARG A 286 11.40 76.26 16.74
CA ARG A 286 12.78 76.70 17.03
C ARG A 286 13.29 77.74 16.03
N ALA A 287 12.99 77.59 14.75
CA ALA A 287 13.37 78.56 13.73
C ALA A 287 12.63 79.89 13.89
N GLU A 288 11.35 79.86 14.28
CA GLU A 288 10.54 81.05 14.57
C GLU A 288 11.04 81.77 15.83
N GLU A 289 11.33 81.04 16.91
CA GLU A 289 11.96 81.61 18.10
C GLU A 289 13.33 82.22 17.81
N ALA A 290 14.16 81.56 16.99
CA ALA A 290 15.46 82.09 16.59
C ALA A 290 15.33 83.37 15.76
N ARG A 291 14.36 83.43 14.84
CA ARG A 291 14.04 84.65 14.08
C ARG A 291 13.59 85.78 14.99
N ARG A 292 12.68 85.49 15.93
CA ARG A 292 12.20 86.48 16.90
C ARG A 292 13.33 87.04 17.75
N ARG A 293 14.23 86.18 18.27
CA ARG A 293 15.42 86.62 19.02
C ARG A 293 16.34 87.50 18.17
N ALA A 294 16.56 87.14 16.90
CA ALA A 294 17.38 87.93 15.98
C ALA A 294 16.74 89.29 15.65
N GLU A 295 15.41 89.36 15.52
CA GLU A 295 14.67 90.61 15.34
C GLU A 295 14.71 91.50 16.59
N GLU A 296 14.54 90.92 17.78
CA GLU A 296 14.67 91.63 19.06
C GLU A 296 16.10 92.18 19.25
N GLU A 297 17.13 91.42 18.87
CA GLU A 297 18.52 91.86 18.91
C GLU A 297 18.81 92.99 17.90
N ARG A 298 18.29 92.88 16.67
CA ARG A 298 18.38 93.95 15.66
C ARG A 298 17.68 95.23 16.12
N ALA A 299 16.49 95.11 16.70
CA ALA A 299 15.74 96.25 17.23
C ALA A 299 16.49 96.93 18.38
N ARG A 300 17.14 96.15 19.24
CA ARG A 300 17.97 96.66 20.34
C ARG A 300 19.18 97.44 19.85
N LEU A 301 19.87 96.91 18.83
CA LEU A 301 21.02 97.59 18.20
C LEU A 301 20.60 98.92 17.53
N LEU A 302 19.50 98.91 16.78
CA LEU A 302 18.93 100.11 16.15
C LEU A 302 18.54 101.19 17.18
N ALA A 303 17.93 100.78 18.31
CA ALA A 303 17.61 101.71 19.39
C ALA A 303 18.86 102.32 20.04
N GLN A 304 19.95 101.54 20.14
CA GLN A 304 21.23 102.00 20.67
C GLN A 304 21.90 103.03 19.76
N GLU A 305 21.90 102.79 18.44
CA GLU A 305 22.38 103.76 17.44
C GLU A 305 21.55 105.05 17.45
N GLN A 306 20.23 104.94 17.53
CA GLN A 306 19.35 106.12 17.60
C GLN A 306 19.57 106.96 18.86
N ALA A 307 19.81 106.31 20.00
CA ALA A 307 20.14 107.00 21.26
C ALA A 307 21.49 107.75 21.16
N GLN A 308 22.52 107.13 20.57
CA GLN A 308 23.82 107.76 20.35
C GLN A 308 23.74 108.94 19.38
N ALA A 309 22.97 108.81 18.29
CA ALA A 309 22.76 109.88 17.32
C ALA A 309 22.01 111.08 17.95
N ALA A 310 20.99 110.82 18.77
CA ALA A 310 20.24 111.86 19.47
C ALA A 310 21.10 112.60 20.50
N GLU A 311 22.02 111.91 21.17
CA GLU A 311 22.97 112.51 22.11
C GLU A 311 24.01 113.39 21.41
N GLN A 312 24.53 112.96 20.26
CA GLN A 312 25.41 113.78 19.42
C GLN A 312 24.71 115.04 18.90
N ASP A 313 23.45 114.95 18.45
CA ASP A 313 22.69 116.11 17.97
C ASP A 313 22.41 117.11 19.11
N ARG A 314 22.15 116.62 20.33
CA ARG A 314 21.98 117.46 21.53
C ARG A 314 23.24 118.23 21.89
N LEU A 315 24.41 117.57 21.84
CA LEU A 315 25.70 118.22 22.09
C LEU A 315 26.02 119.29 21.03
N ARG A 316 25.64 119.06 19.77
CA ARG A 316 25.82 120.02 18.68
C ARG A 316 24.99 121.30 18.88
N ARG A 317 23.71 121.17 19.27
CA ARG A 317 22.83 122.31 19.55
C ARG A 317 23.31 123.15 20.74
N LEU A 318 23.83 122.51 21.78
CA LEU A 318 24.43 123.19 22.94
C LEU A 318 25.67 124.01 22.55
N ALA A 319 26.50 123.51 21.64
CA ALA A 319 27.68 124.23 21.14
C ALA A 319 27.29 125.45 20.29
N GLU A 320 26.26 125.34 19.45
CA GLU A 320 25.72 126.44 18.65
C GLU A 320 25.12 127.56 19.52
N GLU A 321 24.41 127.19 20.58
CA GLU A 321 23.83 128.16 21.53
C GLU A 321 24.90 128.92 22.32
N GLN A 322 25.97 128.24 22.74
CA GLN A 322 27.13 128.90 23.38
C GLN A 322 27.88 129.85 22.44
N ALA A 323 27.97 129.51 21.14
CA ALA A 323 28.58 130.38 20.14
C ALA A 323 27.74 131.65 19.92
N ARG A 324 26.40 131.54 19.89
CA ARG A 324 25.48 132.68 19.74
C ARG A 324 25.59 133.67 20.90
N LEU A 325 25.64 133.17 22.14
CA LEU A 325 25.76 134.01 23.34
C LEU A 325 27.11 134.75 23.41
N ARG A 326 28.19 134.15 22.90
CA ARG A 326 29.50 134.82 22.80
C ARG A 326 29.50 135.96 21.80
N ALA A 327 28.83 135.79 20.65
CA ALA A 327 28.70 136.84 19.63
C ALA A 327 27.88 138.04 20.13
N GLU A 328 26.75 137.81 20.80
CA GLU A 328 25.93 138.89 21.39
C GLU A 328 26.67 139.70 22.48
N ALA A 329 27.54 139.04 23.25
CA ALA A 329 28.35 139.71 24.28
C ALA A 329 29.44 140.60 23.67
N GLU A 330 30.01 140.20 22.53
CA GLU A 330 31.04 140.96 21.81
C GLU A 330 30.46 142.20 21.12
N GLU A 331 29.26 142.07 20.54
CA GLU A 331 28.53 143.16 19.88
C GLU A 331 28.15 144.29 20.88
N ARG A 332 27.66 143.93 22.07
CA ARG A 332 27.38 144.89 23.16
C ARG A 332 28.64 145.62 23.66
N ARG A 333 29.82 144.99 23.56
CA ARG A 333 31.09 145.59 23.96
C ARG A 333 31.55 146.66 22.95
N LEU A 334 31.39 146.37 21.66
CA LEU A 334 31.71 147.29 20.57
C LEU A 334 30.76 148.49 20.53
N GLU A 335 29.47 148.29 20.82
CA GLU A 335 28.48 149.38 20.86
C GLU A 335 28.76 150.37 22.02
N LYS A 336 29.24 149.88 23.17
CA LYS A 336 29.68 150.73 24.29
C LYS A 336 30.94 151.54 23.95
N GLN A 337 31.86 150.99 23.16
CA GLN A 337 33.04 151.73 22.69
C GLN A 337 32.68 152.86 21.72
N ARG A 338 31.77 152.63 20.76
CA ARG A 338 31.30 153.66 19.82
C ARG A 338 30.64 154.86 20.51
N LYS A 339 29.81 154.61 21.53
CA LYS A 339 29.13 155.67 22.29
C LYS A 339 30.09 156.50 23.16
N ALA A 340 31.23 155.94 23.56
CA ALA A 340 32.27 156.65 24.31
C ALA A 340 33.12 157.56 23.39
N GLU A 341 33.39 157.15 22.15
CA GLU A 341 34.09 157.96 21.15
C GLU A 341 33.27 159.16 20.66
N GLU A 342 31.96 158.98 20.41
CA GLU A 342 31.08 160.08 20.00
C GLU A 342 30.92 161.17 21.09
N ALA A 343 31.01 160.80 22.37
CA ALA A 343 30.97 161.75 23.47
C ALA A 343 32.26 162.58 23.59
N LEU A 344 33.41 162.02 23.18
CA LEU A 344 34.70 162.71 23.21
C LEU A 344 34.82 163.75 22.07
N LEU A 345 34.32 163.41 20.87
CA LEU A 345 34.30 164.31 19.70
C LEU A 345 33.42 165.54 19.92
N ARG A 346 32.24 165.39 20.56
CA ARG A 346 31.38 166.55 20.91
C ARG A 346 32.00 167.48 21.95
N ALA A 347 32.86 166.97 22.84
CA ALA A 347 33.55 167.77 23.84
C ALA A 347 34.72 168.59 23.22
N GLU A 348 35.35 168.09 22.15
CA GLU A 348 36.38 168.83 21.41
C GLU A 348 35.83 169.94 20.51
N GLU A 349 34.67 169.73 19.87
CA GLU A 349 34.02 170.76 19.04
C GLU A 349 33.48 171.94 19.85
N ALA A 350 33.00 171.70 21.08
CA ALA A 350 32.57 172.75 22.00
C ALA A 350 33.74 173.58 22.57
N ARG A 351 34.97 173.05 22.52
CA ARG A 351 36.17 173.73 23.02
C ARG A 351 36.85 174.60 21.95
N ARG A 352 36.70 174.25 20.66
CA ARG A 352 37.23 175.02 19.51
C ARG A 352 36.45 176.30 19.22
N THR A 353 35.14 176.33 19.46
CA THR A 353 34.31 177.53 19.19
C THR A 353 34.44 178.62 20.25
N ALA A 354 35.05 178.33 21.41
CA ALA A 354 35.26 179.30 22.49
C ALA A 354 36.62 180.05 22.42
N THR A 355 37.45 179.82 21.38
CA THR A 355 38.80 180.41 21.27
C THR A 355 39.03 181.35 20.08
N GLU A 356 38.01 181.64 19.26
CA GLU A 356 38.11 182.58 18.13
C GLU A 356 37.08 183.73 18.21
N THR A 357 37.09 184.42 19.35
CA THR A 357 36.77 185.85 19.46
C THR A 357 37.89 186.54 20.24
N ALA A 358 38.91 186.98 19.49
CA ALA A 358 39.91 187.98 19.90
C ALA A 358 40.41 188.72 18.66
#